data_AF-A0AAV6U014-F1
#
_entry.id   AF-A0AAV6U014-F1
#
_cell.length_a   1.000
_cell.length_b   1.000
_cell.length_c   1.000
_cell.angle_alpha   90.00
_cell.angle_beta   90.00
_cell.angle_gamma   90.00
#
_symmetry.space_group_name_H-M   'P 1'
#
loop_
_entity.id
_entity.type
_entity.pdbx_description
1 polymer ?
#
loop_
_entity_poly.entity_id
_entity_poly.type
_entity_poly.pdbx_seq_one_letter_code
_entity_poly.pdbx_strand_id
1 'polypeptide(L)' 'MAVVHGVIGGMPLPFPVPNPDGCKFGGLTCPLENGKTYTYTHNLFIRSSYPPLGVKVRWELQDEAGKDIVCIEIPCHIQ' A
#
# COMPACT_ATOMS: atom_id res chain seq x y z
N MET A 1 6.73 0.13 7.16
CA MET A 1 6.93 -0.32 5.77
C MET A 1 5.60 -0.43 5.05
N ALA A 2 5.53 -0.03 3.79
CA ALA A 2 4.39 -0.22 2.92
C ALA A 2 4.48 -1.58 2.24
N VAL A 3 3.44 -2.39 2.41
CA VAL A 3 3.28 -3.70 1.77
C VAL A 3 2.00 -3.65 0.95
N VAL A 4 2.09 -4.05 -0.32
CA VAL A 4 0.99 -3.90 -1.26
C VAL A 4 0.68 -5.25 -1.89
N HIS A 5 -0.61 -5.57 -1.95
CA HIS A 5 -1.11 -6.77 -2.59
C HIS A 5 -2.22 -6.42 -3.58
N GLY A 6 -2.23 -7.07 -4.75
CA GLY A 6 -3.38 -7.13 -5.63
C GLY A 6 -4.22 -8.35 -5.29
N VAL A 7 -5.45 -8.15 -4.80
CA VAL A 7 -6.38 -9.24 -4.48
C VAL A 7 -7.26 -9.53 -5.68
N ILE A 8 -7.07 -10.69 -6.31
CA ILE A 8 -7.80 -11.14 -7.50
C ILE A 8 -8.48 -12.46 -7.15
N GLY A 9 -9.81 -12.55 -7.34
CA GLY A 9 -10.58 -13.74 -6.98
C GLY A 9 -10.47 -14.12 -5.49
N GLY A 10 -10.20 -13.15 -4.61
CA GLY A 10 -9.98 -13.37 -3.18
C GLY A 10 -8.54 -13.77 -2.80
N MET A 11 -7.65 -14.00 -3.78
CA MET A 11 -6.26 -14.36 -3.54
C MET A 11 -5.36 -13.11 -3.55
N PRO A 12 -4.62 -12.82 -2.46
CA PRO A 12 -3.66 -11.71 -2.43
C PRO A 12 -2.38 -12.09 -3.18
N LEU A 13 -2.01 -11.30 -4.18
CA LEU A 13 -0.76 -11.42 -4.91
C LEU A 13 0.17 -10.26 -4.54
N PRO A 14 1.45 -10.51 -4.18
CA PRO A 14 2.36 -9.45 -3.78
C PRO A 14 2.64 -8.50 -4.95
N PHE A 15 2.57 -7.20 -4.67
CA PHE A 15 2.94 -6.14 -5.62
C PHE A 15 4.17 -5.39 -5.09
N PRO A 16 5.34 -5.56 -5.72
CA PRO A 16 6.55 -4.89 -5.26
C PRO A 16 6.45 -3.37 -5.48
N VAL A 17 6.63 -2.61 -4.41
CA VAL A 17 6.75 -1.14 -4.46
C VAL A 17 8.22 -0.74 -4.37
N PRO A 18 8.69 0.24 -5.17
CA PRO A 18 10.09 0.64 -5.18
C PRO A 18 10.53 1.35 -3.89
N ASN A 19 9.60 1.99 -3.19
CA ASN A 19 9.88 2.84 -2.03
C ASN A 19 8.97 2.46 -0.85
N PRO A 20 9.17 1.28 -0.23
CA PRO A 20 8.30 0.81 0.84
C PRO A 20 8.45 1.59 2.15
N ASP A 21 9.52 2.36 2.33
CA ASP A 21 9.74 3.11 3.56
C ASP A 21 8.89 4.38 3.61
N GLY A 22 7.76 4.32 4.32
CA GLY A 22 6.85 5.45 4.50
C GLY A 22 7.46 6.64 5.26
N CYS A 23 8.46 6.40 6.11
CA CYS A 23 9.17 7.46 6.83
C CYS A 23 10.11 8.25 5.93
N LYS A 24 10.60 7.64 4.84
CA LYS A 24 11.51 8.29 3.89
C LYS A 24 10.80 8.83 2.66
N PHE A 25 9.82 8.10 2.14
CA PHE A 25 9.20 8.37 0.84
C PHE A 25 7.70 8.61 0.92
N GLY A 26 7.07 8.30 2.05
CA GLY A 26 5.62 8.40 2.24
C GLY A 26 5.13 9.74 2.78
N GLY A 27 6.03 10.71 3.01
CA GLY A 27 5.69 12.00 3.64
C GLY A 27 5.45 11.93 5.15
N LEU A 28 5.83 10.82 5.79
CA LEU A 28 5.69 10.65 7.24
C LEU A 28 6.96 11.10 7.95
N THR A 29 6.82 11.99 8.94
CA THR A 29 7.93 12.33 9.85
C THR A 29 7.95 11.34 11.00
N CYS A 30 8.94 10.46 11.01
CA CYS A 30 9.12 9.44 12.04
C CYS A 30 10.06 9.92 13.16
N PRO A 31 9.89 9.45 14.41
CA PRO A 31 8.90 8.46 14.85
C PRO A 31 7.47 9.01 14.85
N LEU A 32 6.50 8.15 14.52
CA LEU A 32 5.09 8.50 14.61
C LEU A 32 4.66 8.53 16.07
N GLU A 33 3.92 9.57 16.47
CA GLU A 33 3.43 9.76 17.82
C GLU A 33 1.95 9.36 17.92
N ASN A 34 1.60 8.71 19.02
CA ASN A 34 0.23 8.29 19.28
C ASN A 34 -0.71 9.51 19.39
N GLY A 35 -1.90 9.42 18.79
CA GLY A 35 -2.90 10.50 18.82
C GLY A 35 -2.67 11.65 17.84
N LYS A 36 -1.60 11.62 17.03
CA LYS A 36 -1.40 12.57 15.93
C LYS A 36 -1.95 12.04 14.61
N THR A 37 -2.45 12.94 13.78
CA THR A 37 -2.87 12.63 12.42
C THR A 37 -1.72 12.88 11.45
N TYR A 38 -1.51 11.94 10.54
CA TYR A 38 -0.49 12.03 9.50
C TYR A 38 -1.10 11.83 8.12
N THR A 39 -0.50 12.42 7.11
CA THR A 39 -0.86 12.20 5.70
C THR A 39 0.21 11.32 5.06
N TYR A 40 -0.19 10.14 4.62
CA TYR A 40 0.66 9.25 3.84
C TYR A 40 0.37 9.41 2.35
N THR A 41 1.40 9.64 1.56
CA THR A 41 1.29 9.82 0.10
C THR A 41 2.17 8.81 -0.61
N HIS A 42 1.62 8.12 -1.61
CA HIS A 42 2.39 7.21 -2.45
C HIS A 42 1.83 7.18 -3.88
N ASN A 43 2.73 6.99 -4.85
CA ASN A 43 2.39 6.87 -6.26
C ASN A 43 2.50 5.41 -6.71
N LEU A 44 1.42 4.85 -7.21
CA LEU A 44 1.40 3.51 -7.79
C LEU A 44 1.25 3.62 -9.31
N PHE A 45 2.25 3.14 -10.05
CA PHE A 45 2.20 3.13 -11.51
C PHE A 45 1.52 1.85 -12.03
N ILE A 46 0.41 2.03 -12.74
CA ILE A 46 -0.31 0.94 -13.42
C ILE A 46 0.31 0.77 -14.81
N ARG A 47 0.85 -0.41 -15.11
CA ARG A 47 1.46 -0.70 -16.42
C ARG A 47 0.38 -1.09 -17.41
N SER A 48 0.54 -0.64 -18.66
CA SER A 48 -0.33 -1.03 -19.79
C SER A 48 -0.29 -2.53 -20.11
N SER A 49 0.74 -3.25 -19.63
CA SER A 49 0.83 -4.70 -19.75
C SER A 49 -0.11 -5.46 -18.80
N TYR A 50 -0.74 -4.78 -17.84
CA TYR A 50 -1.65 -5.44 -16.91
C TYR A 50 -2.98 -5.73 -17.59
N PRO A 51 -3.51 -6.96 -17.44
CA PRO A 51 -4.76 -7.33 -18.08
C PRO A 51 -5.94 -6.52 -17.51
N PRO A 52 -6.97 -6.24 -18.33
CA PRO A 52 -8.19 -5.59 -17.87
C PRO A 52 -8.95 -6.55 -16.94
N LEU A 53 -9.04 -6.20 -15.66
CA LEU A 53 -9.76 -6.98 -14.65
C LEU A 53 -10.09 -6.14 -13.41
N GLY A 54 -11.05 -6.64 -12.63
CA GLY A 54 -11.32 -6.15 -11.28
C GLY A 54 -10.30 -6.69 -10.28
N VAL A 55 -9.67 -5.79 -9.52
CA VAL A 55 -8.69 -6.11 -8.47
C VAL A 55 -8.99 -5.26 -7.25
N LYS A 56 -8.79 -5.79 -6.04
CA LYS A 56 -8.71 -4.93 -4.85
C LYS A 56 -7.26 -4.68 -4.52
N VAL A 57 -6.86 -3.41 -4.43
CA VAL A 57 -5.54 -3.05 -3.94
C VAL A 57 -5.59 -3.06 -2.43
N ARG A 58 -4.93 -4.03 -1.81
CA ARG A 58 -4.71 -4.08 -0.36
C ARG A 58 -3.41 -3.35 -0.04
N TRP A 59 -3.52 -2.29 0.75
CA TRP A 59 -2.40 -1.45 1.15
C TRP A 59 -2.20 -1.52 2.66
N GLU A 60 -1.02 -1.93 3.08
CA GLU A 60 -0.65 -2.11 4.48
C GLU A 60 0.51 -1.19 4.84
N LEU A 61 0.41 -0.51 5.98
CA LEU A 61 1.54 0.19 6.60
C LEU A 61 1.89 -0.51 7.90
N GLN A 62 3.04 -1.17 7.90
CA GLN A 62 3.57 -1.94 9.02
C GLN A 62 4.54 -1.13 9.88
N ASP A 63 4.55 -1.37 11.17
CA ASP A 63 5.59 -0.91 12.09
C ASP A 63 6.90 -1.72 11.94
N GLU A 64 7.90 -1.44 12.78
CA GLU A 64 9.19 -2.14 12.79
C GLU A 64 9.08 -3.61 13.22
N ALA A 65 7.99 -3.99 13.91
CA ALA A 65 7.71 -5.37 14.31
C ALA A 65 6.90 -6.13 13.24
N GLY A 66 6.59 -5.51 12.10
CA GLY A 66 5.80 -6.11 11.02
C GLY A 66 4.29 -6.13 11.31
N LYS A 67 3.81 -5.37 12.30
CA LYS A 67 2.39 -5.27 12.62
C LYS A 67 1.73 -4.17 11.80
N ASP A 68 0.58 -4.47 11.19
CA ASP A 68 -0.20 -3.48 10.45
C ASP A 68 -0.74 -2.38 11.39
N ILE A 69 -0.28 -1.15 11.17
CA ILE A 69 -0.85 0.07 11.77
C ILE A 69 -2.05 0.53 10.93
N VAL A 70 -1.97 0.36 9.61
CA VAL A 70 -3.04 0.64 8.65
C VAL A 70 -3.14 -0.53 7.69
N CYS A 71 -4.36 -1.00 7.43
CA CYS A 71 -4.66 -1.97 6.38
C CYS A 71 -5.97 -1.56 5.70
N ILE A 72 -5.89 -1.20 4.42
CA ILE A 72 -7.05 -0.77 3.62
C ILE A 72 -7.17 -1.59 2.34
N GLU A 73 -8.41 -1.86 1.90
CA GLU A 73 -8.70 -2.45 0.60
C GLU A 73 -9.43 -1.45 -0.28
N ILE A 74 -8.87 -1.15 -1.45
CA ILE A 74 -9.43 -0.21 -2.42
C ILE A 74 -9.87 -1.01 -3.66
N PRO A 75 -11.17 -1.09 -3.98
CA PRO A 75 -11.62 -1.73 -5.20
C PRO A 75 -11.19 -0.91 -6.42
N CYS A 76 -10.61 -1.57 -7.42
CA CYS A 76 -10.12 -0.98 -8.66
C CYS A 76 -10.53 -1.84 -9.86
N HIS A 77 -10.64 -1.20 -11.02
CA HIS A 77 -10.87 -1.87 -12.30
C HIS A 77 -9.82 -1.37 -13.29
N ILE A 78 -8.95 -2.27 -13.76
CA ILE A 78 -7.96 -1.98 -14.80
C ILE A 78 -8.67 -2.04 -16.16
N GLN A 79 -8.49 -1.00 -16.99
CA GLN A 79 -9.09 -0.89 -18.32
C GLN A 79 -8.02 -1.06 -19.40
#